data_AF-A0A183K7J0-F1
#
_entry.id   AF-A0A183K7J0-F1
#
_cell.length_a   1.000
_cell.length_b   1.000
_cell.length_c   1.000
_cell.angle_alpha   90.00
_cell.angle_beta   90.00
_cell.angle_gamma   90.00
#
_symmetry.space_group_name_H-M   'P 1'
#
loop_
_entity.id
_entity.type
_entity.pdbx_description
1 polymer ?
#
loop_
_entity_poly.entity_id
_entity_poly.type
_entity_poly.pdbx_seq_one_letter_code
_entity_poly.pdbx_strand_id
1 'polypeptide(L)'
;MELASPKKEGINTTVIQGYAPTNDSNDDIKDQFYERLQSFIEKCPKKDLTILMGDLNAKVGIDKTGYKDVMGQHGLGERNENGERFAYLCAFNKSVIGGTIFPHKRIHKATWISPDHTTENQIDHICINKKFRRTL
;
A
#
# COMPACT_ATOMS: atom_id res chain seq x y z
N MET A 1 -38.48 -17.69 -26.98
CA MET A 1 -37.06 -17.29 -26.81
C MET A 1 -37.00 -16.46 -25.55
N GLU A 2 -36.58 -17.05 -24.43
CA GLU A 2 -36.44 -16.33 -23.16
C GLU A 2 -35.04 -15.71 -23.14
N LEU A 3 -34.97 -14.39 -23.23
CA LEU A 3 -33.71 -13.65 -23.11
C LEU A 3 -33.32 -13.67 -21.63
N ALA A 4 -32.40 -14.56 -21.26
CA ALA A 4 -31.77 -14.52 -19.94
C ALA A 4 -31.09 -13.15 -19.77
N SER A 5 -31.61 -12.32 -18.87
CA SER A 5 -30.95 -11.08 -18.47
C SER A 5 -29.55 -11.41 -17.91
N PRO A 6 -28.48 -10.75 -18.35
CA PRO A 6 -27.15 -11.03 -17.83
C PRO A 6 -27.13 -10.80 -16.32
N LYS A 7 -26.75 -11.83 -15.55
CA LYS A 7 -26.48 -11.67 -14.11
C LYS A 7 -25.44 -10.56 -13.97
N LYS A 8 -25.74 -9.52 -13.20
CA LYS A 8 -24.74 -8.52 -12.81
C LYS A 8 -23.64 -9.26 -12.03
N GLU A 9 -22.47 -9.38 -12.63
CA GLU A 9 -21.28 -9.85 -11.92
C GLU A 9 -20.96 -8.84 -10.81
N GLY A 10 -21.01 -9.30 -9.55
CA GLY A 10 -20.61 -8.49 -8.40
C GLY A 10 -19.09 -8.23 -8.41
N ILE A 11 -18.68 -7.17 -7.72
CA ILE A 11 -17.27 -6.90 -7.41
C ILE A 11 -17.00 -7.53 -6.05
N ASN A 12 -16.07 -8.48 -5.99
CA ASN A 12 -15.60 -9.00 -4.70
C ASN A 12 -14.57 -8.05 -4.09
N THR A 13 -14.39 -8.14 -2.78
CA THR A 13 -13.32 -7.42 -2.06
C THR A 13 -12.41 -8.44 -1.38
N THR A 14 -11.11 -8.33 -1.64
CA THR A 14 -10.07 -9.10 -0.95
C THR A 14 -9.26 -8.15 -0.10
N VAL A 15 -9.08 -8.50 1.17
CA VAL A 15 -8.20 -7.78 2.10
C VAL A 15 -6.97 -8.64 2.37
N ILE A 16 -5.79 -8.06 2.13
CA ILE A 16 -4.49 -8.64 2.46
C ILE A 16 -3.91 -7.79 3.58
N GLN A 17 -3.66 -8.39 4.74
CA GLN A 17 -3.00 -7.72 5.85
C GLN A 17 -1.57 -8.25 6.00
N GLY A 18 -0.61 -7.33 6.12
CA GLY A 18 0.80 -7.65 6.37
C GLY A 18 1.31 -7.04 7.67
N TYR A 19 2.32 -7.70 8.25
CA TYR A 19 3.26 -7.12 9.21
C TYR A 19 4.66 -7.35 8.66
N ALA A 20 5.28 -6.32 8.09
CA ALA A 20 6.58 -6.47 7.44
C ALA A 20 7.72 -6.49 8.47
N PRO A 21 8.85 -7.14 8.15
CA PRO A 21 10.07 -7.01 8.94
C PRO A 21 10.48 -5.55 9.10
N THR A 22 11.14 -5.24 10.22
CA THR A 22 11.66 -3.89 10.46
C THR A 22 12.70 -3.52 9.40
N ASN A 23 12.94 -2.22 9.20
CA ASN A 23 13.91 -1.76 8.19
C ASN A 23 15.34 -2.29 8.46
N ASP A 24 15.68 -2.53 9.72
CA ASP A 24 16.98 -3.06 10.16
C ASP A 24 17.11 -4.58 10.03
N SER A 25 16.04 -5.26 9.60
CA SER A 25 16.10 -6.70 9.30
C SER A 25 16.97 -6.98 8.07
N ASN A 26 17.54 -8.18 8.00
CA ASN A 26 18.32 -8.63 6.84
C ASN A 26 17.50 -8.49 5.53
N ASP A 27 18.15 -8.06 4.46
CA ASP A 27 17.57 -7.95 3.12
C ASP A 27 16.93 -9.26 2.66
N ASP A 28 17.54 -10.42 2.92
CA ASP A 28 16.94 -11.72 2.55
C ASP A 28 15.56 -11.93 3.20
N ILE A 29 15.37 -11.49 4.44
CA ILE A 29 14.10 -11.61 5.17
C ILE A 29 13.08 -10.62 4.61
N LYS A 30 13.52 -9.39 4.31
CA LYS A 30 12.68 -8.36 3.68
C LYS A 30 12.21 -8.85 2.31
N ASP A 31 13.12 -9.35 1.48
CA ASP A 31 12.84 -9.79 0.12
C ASP A 31 11.88 -10.99 0.11
N GLN A 32 12.11 -12.00 0.95
CA GLN A 32 11.18 -13.12 1.12
C GLN A 32 9.77 -12.68 1.53
N PHE A 33 9.66 -11.68 2.41
CA PHE A 33 8.37 -11.11 2.78
C PHE A 33 7.66 -10.47 1.58
N TYR A 34 8.35 -9.61 0.82
CA TYR A 34 7.77 -8.92 -0.32
C TYR A 34 7.44 -9.86 -1.49
N GLU A 35 8.26 -10.88 -1.74
CA GLU A 35 7.97 -11.95 -2.71
C GLU A 35 6.72 -12.74 -2.32
N ARG A 36 6.61 -13.12 -1.04
CA ARG A 36 5.41 -13.81 -0.56
C ARG A 36 4.17 -12.92 -0.68
N LEU A 37 4.30 -11.63 -0.34
CA LEU A 37 3.21 -10.67 -0.47
C LEU A 37 2.78 -10.49 -1.94
N GLN A 38 3.74 -10.39 -2.86
CA GLN A 38 3.51 -10.37 -4.31
C GLN A 38 2.67 -11.59 -4.75
N SER A 39 3.02 -12.80 -4.28
CA SER A 39 2.30 -14.02 -4.65
C SER A 39 0.83 -14.03 -4.20
N PHE A 40 0.47 -13.30 -3.14
CA PHE A 40 -0.93 -13.16 -2.70
C PHE A 40 -1.68 -12.13 -3.55
N ILE A 41 -1.03 -11.03 -3.91
CA ILE A 41 -1.61 -10.01 -4.79
C ILE A 41 -1.90 -10.60 -6.18
N GLU A 42 -1.01 -11.43 -6.72
CA GLU A 42 -1.16 -12.07 -8.03
C GLU A 42 -2.37 -13.01 -8.11
N LYS A 43 -2.76 -13.61 -6.98
CA LYS A 43 -3.95 -14.47 -6.91
C LYS A 43 -5.25 -13.67 -6.92
N CYS A 44 -5.21 -12.35 -6.71
CA CYS A 44 -6.40 -11.52 -6.68
C CYS A 44 -6.91 -11.21 -8.10
N PRO A 45 -8.20 -11.40 -8.40
CA PRO A 45 -8.77 -11.03 -9.69
C PRO A 45 -8.65 -9.52 -9.94
N LYS A 46 -8.03 -9.11 -11.05
CA LYS A 46 -7.87 -7.69 -11.42
C LYS A 46 -9.19 -6.91 -11.57
N LYS A 47 -10.31 -7.63 -11.76
CA LYS A 47 -11.64 -7.03 -11.84
C LYS A 47 -12.18 -6.58 -10.48
N ASP A 48 -11.73 -7.22 -9.40
CA ASP A 48 -12.21 -7.09 -8.03
C ASP A 48 -11.39 -6.05 -7.25
N LEU A 49 -11.91 -5.61 -6.10
CA LEU A 49 -11.22 -4.68 -5.21
C LEU A 49 -10.19 -5.45 -4.37
N THR A 50 -8.93 -5.04 -4.42
CA THR A 50 -7.89 -5.54 -3.51
C THR A 50 -7.47 -4.42 -2.59
N ILE A 51 -7.58 -4.66 -1.28
CA ILE A 51 -7.07 -3.78 -0.23
C ILE A 51 -5.84 -4.45 0.38
N LEU A 52 -4.68 -3.81 0.25
CA LEU A 52 -3.47 -4.20 0.98
C LEU A 52 -3.32 -3.25 2.17
N MET A 53 -3.20 -3.78 3.38
CA MET A 53 -3.07 -2.96 4.58
C MET A 53 -2.16 -3.56 5.66
N GLY A 54 -1.85 -2.75 6.65
CA GLY A 54 -1.13 -3.15 7.86
C GLY A 54 0.14 -2.33 8.09
N ASP A 55 0.90 -2.74 9.10
CA ASP A 55 2.21 -2.17 9.40
C ASP A 55 3.25 -2.79 8.47
N LEU A 56 3.71 -2.01 7.51
CA LEU A 56 4.67 -2.46 6.52
C LEU A 56 6.08 -1.97 6.83
N ASN A 57 6.30 -1.35 8.00
CA ASN A 57 7.60 -0.79 8.41
C ASN A 57 8.25 0.08 7.30
N ALA A 58 7.41 0.67 6.44
CA ALA A 58 7.80 1.28 5.18
C ALA A 58 7.52 2.78 5.22
N LYS A 59 8.57 3.60 5.22
CA LYS A 59 8.42 5.05 5.06
C LYS A 59 8.52 5.34 3.58
N VAL A 60 7.42 5.71 2.93
CA VAL A 60 7.40 5.99 1.48
C VAL A 60 7.82 7.42 1.16
N GLY A 61 7.65 8.33 2.11
CA GLY A 61 8.04 9.73 2.02
C GLY A 61 7.19 10.60 1.08
N ILE A 62 7.66 11.82 0.85
CA ILE A 62 7.01 12.83 -0.01
C ILE A 62 7.46 12.73 -1.47
N ASP A 63 8.71 12.30 -1.70
CA ASP A 63 9.22 12.13 -3.06
C ASP A 63 8.45 11.02 -3.77
N LYS A 64 7.96 11.33 -4.98
CA LYS A 64 7.20 10.43 -5.86
C LYS A 64 7.93 10.15 -7.16
N THR A 65 9.21 10.51 -7.26
CA THR A 65 10.05 10.16 -8.41
C THR A 65 10.06 8.65 -8.59
N GLY A 66 9.83 8.17 -9.82
CA GLY A 66 9.60 6.76 -10.13
C GLY A 66 8.19 6.22 -9.85
N TYR A 67 7.40 6.88 -8.99
CA TYR A 67 6.17 6.32 -8.40
C TYR A 67 4.93 7.21 -8.49
N LYS A 68 4.94 8.24 -9.35
CA LYS A 68 3.85 9.25 -9.51
C LYS A 68 2.47 8.65 -9.79
N ASP A 69 2.42 7.43 -10.30
CA ASP A 69 1.19 6.73 -10.67
C ASP A 69 0.46 6.06 -9.50
N VAL A 70 1.17 5.86 -8.38
CA VAL A 70 0.70 5.11 -7.21
C VAL A 70 0.88 5.87 -5.90
N MET A 71 1.76 6.88 -5.87
CA MET A 71 1.99 7.75 -4.72
C MET A 71 1.48 9.16 -4.99
N GLY A 72 0.88 9.75 -3.95
CA GLY A 72 0.63 11.18 -3.87
C GLY A 72 1.80 11.93 -3.24
N GLN A 73 1.61 13.24 -3.03
CA GLN A 73 2.64 14.14 -2.50
C GLN A 73 2.50 14.41 -0.99
N HIS A 74 1.59 13.70 -0.32
CA HIS A 74 1.22 13.97 1.06
C HIS A 74 1.71 12.89 2.04
N GLY A 75 2.66 12.04 1.65
CA GLY A 75 3.36 11.16 2.60
C GLY A 75 4.13 11.93 3.68
N LEU A 76 4.72 11.20 4.62
CA LEU A 76 5.52 11.76 5.72
C LEU A 76 6.99 11.30 5.62
N GLY A 77 7.91 12.25 5.81
CA GLY A 77 9.35 11.98 5.93
C GLY A 77 10.04 11.63 4.62
N GLU A 78 11.19 10.97 4.75
CA GLU A 78 12.02 10.47 3.65
C GLU A 78 11.82 8.97 3.45
N ARG A 79 12.07 8.51 2.22
CA ARG A 79 11.88 7.12 1.86
C ARG A 79 13.00 6.26 2.46
N ASN A 80 12.64 5.17 3.13
CA ASN A 80 13.59 4.15 3.58
C ASN A 80 13.60 2.94 2.64
N GLU A 81 14.46 1.96 2.91
CA GLU A 81 14.61 0.77 2.06
C GLU A 81 13.33 -0.08 1.98
N ASN A 82 12.61 -0.23 3.09
CA ASN A 82 11.28 -0.86 3.08
C ASN A 82 10.29 -0.03 2.26
N GLY A 83 10.37 1.30 2.35
CA GLY A 83 9.59 2.24 1.54
C GLY A 83 9.80 2.07 0.05
N GLU A 84 11.05 1.84 -0.39
CA GLU A 84 11.38 1.58 -1.78
C GLU A 84 10.80 0.26 -2.27
N ARG A 85 10.99 -0.83 -1.52
CA ARG A 85 10.41 -2.15 -1.84
C ARG A 85 8.89 -2.08 -1.91
N PHE A 86 8.26 -1.39 -0.96
CA PHE A 86 6.81 -1.22 -0.92
C PHE A 86 6.28 -0.35 -2.07
N ALA A 87 6.94 0.76 -2.38
CA ALA A 87 6.59 1.62 -3.51
C ALA A 87 6.74 0.87 -4.84
N TYR A 88 7.80 0.07 -4.99
CA TYR A 88 8.01 -0.82 -6.14
C TYR A 88 6.90 -1.85 -6.27
N LEU A 89 6.56 -2.58 -5.19
CA LEU A 89 5.44 -3.52 -5.17
C LEU A 89 4.13 -2.85 -5.60
N CYS A 90 3.84 -1.67 -5.06
CA CYS A 90 2.65 -0.90 -5.39
C CYS A 90 2.64 -0.48 -6.86
N ALA A 91 3.74 0.04 -7.41
CA ALA A 91 3.83 0.41 -8.82
C ALA A 91 3.68 -0.78 -9.75
N PHE A 92 4.36 -1.90 -9.45
CA PHE A 92 4.30 -3.12 -10.23
C PHE A 92 2.87 -3.66 -10.35
N ASN A 93 2.13 -3.69 -9.23
CA ASN A 93 0.75 -4.18 -9.18
C ASN A 93 -0.30 -3.10 -9.49
N LYS A 94 0.11 -1.87 -9.77
CA LYS A 94 -0.78 -0.71 -9.94
C LYS A 94 -1.70 -0.54 -8.73
N SER A 95 -1.15 -0.52 -7.52
CA SER A 95 -1.86 -0.25 -6.27
C SER A 95 -1.49 1.14 -5.75
N VAL A 96 -2.49 1.95 -5.42
CA VAL A 96 -2.33 3.34 -4.96
C VAL A 96 -2.18 3.36 -3.44
N ILE A 97 -1.15 4.04 -2.93
CA ILE A 97 -0.86 4.18 -1.50
C ILE A 97 -1.71 5.31 -0.92
N GLY A 98 -2.85 4.96 -0.32
CA GLY A 98 -3.89 5.90 0.10
C GLY A 98 -3.39 6.98 1.07
N GLY A 99 -2.53 6.59 2.03
CA GLY A 99 -1.95 7.51 3.02
C GLY A 99 -1.10 8.65 2.45
N THR A 100 -0.81 8.63 1.15
CA THR A 100 -0.03 9.68 0.46
C THR A 100 -0.89 10.60 -0.42
N ILE A 101 -2.18 10.30 -0.63
CA ILE A 101 -3.02 10.94 -1.65
C ILE A 101 -3.61 12.27 -1.19
N PHE A 102 -4.04 12.37 0.07
CA PHE A 102 -4.79 13.51 0.57
C PHE A 102 -3.99 14.37 1.55
N PRO A 103 -4.21 15.70 1.53
CA PRO A 103 -3.61 16.59 2.50
C PRO A 103 -4.23 16.34 3.88
N HIS A 104 -3.42 15.86 4.81
CA HIS A 104 -3.78 15.72 6.22
C HIS A 104 -2.84 16.52 7.12
N LYS A 105 -3.31 16.86 8.33
CA LYS A 105 -2.43 17.38 9.39
C LYS A 105 -1.42 16.30 9.77
N ARG A 106 -0.21 16.70 10.16
CA ARG A 106 0.89 15.79 10.53
C ARG A 106 0.47 14.77 11.60
N ILE A 107 -0.29 15.21 12.60
CA ILE A 107 -0.87 14.38 13.67
C ILE A 107 -1.81 13.26 13.19
N HIS A 108 -2.27 13.30 11.94
CA HIS A 108 -3.12 12.27 11.33
C HIS A 108 -2.38 11.44 10.25
N LYS A 109 -1.09 11.75 9.99
CA LYS A 109 -0.23 11.00 9.06
C LYS A 109 0.74 10.07 9.78
N ALA A 110 1.22 10.49 10.94
CA ALA A 110 2.05 9.65 11.78
C ALA A 110 1.18 8.51 12.33
N THR A 111 1.57 7.28 12.01
CA THR A 111 0.90 6.06 12.49
C THR A 111 1.66 5.41 13.64
N TRP A 112 2.94 5.76 13.78
CA TRP A 112 3.77 5.38 14.91
C TRP A 112 4.54 6.59 15.44
N ILE A 113 4.62 6.72 16.75
CA ILE A 113 5.37 7.77 17.46
C ILE A 113 6.26 7.06 18.48
N SER A 114 7.53 7.47 18.54
CA SER A 114 8.48 6.92 19.51
C SER A 114 8.07 7.26 20.96
N PRO A 115 8.45 6.43 21.96
CA PRO A 115 8.09 6.68 23.36
C PRO A 115 8.59 8.03 23.91
N ASP A 116 9.67 8.57 23.35
CA ASP A 116 10.24 9.87 23.70
C ASP A 116 9.58 11.04 22.94
N HIS A 117 8.60 10.77 22.08
CA HIS A 117 7.88 11.74 21.23
C HIS A 117 8.75 12.54 20.26
N THR A 118 9.98 12.10 19.99
CA THR A 118 10.89 12.82 19.08
C THR A 118 10.74 12.39 17.62
N THR A 119 10.33 11.13 17.40
CA THR A 119 10.25 10.50 16.08
C THR A 119 8.83 10.13 15.74
N GLU A 120 8.40 10.50 14.54
CA GLU A 120 7.09 10.18 14.00
C GLU A 120 7.26 9.48 12.64
N ASN A 121 6.58 8.37 12.44
CA ASN A 121 6.67 7.57 11.23
C ASN A 121 5.28 7.26 10.66
N GLN A 122 5.19 7.24 9.34
CA GLN A 122 4.04 6.69 8.61
C GLN A 122 4.45 5.31 8.07
N ILE A 123 4.13 4.27 8.82
CA ILE A 123 4.52 2.87 8.53
C ILE A 123 3.34 1.94 8.34
N ASP A 124 2.16 2.33 8.83
CA ASP A 124 0.90 1.68 8.55
C ASP A 124 0.31 2.26 7.27
N HIS A 125 -0.01 1.38 6.32
CA HIS A 125 -0.51 1.78 5.02
C HIS A 125 -1.82 1.08 4.69
N ILE A 126 -2.61 1.76 3.86
CA ILE A 126 -3.74 1.17 3.16
C ILE A 126 -3.53 1.49 1.68
N CYS A 127 -3.56 0.45 0.85
CA CYS A 127 -3.45 0.54 -0.59
C CYS A 127 -4.63 -0.11 -1.26
N ILE A 128 -5.09 0.47 -2.36
CA ILE A 128 -6.11 -0.14 -3.21
C ILE A 128 -5.65 -0.19 -4.66
N ASN A 129 -6.08 -1.21 -5.41
CA ASN A 129 -5.77 -1.28 -6.83
C ASN A 129 -6.27 -0.04 -7.60
N LYS A 130 -5.44 0.49 -8.51
CA LYS A 130 -5.61 1.77 -9.21
C LYS A 130 -6.93 1.88 -9.97
N LYS A 131 -7.49 0.76 -10.40
CA LYS A 131 -8.84 0.69 -11.00
C LYS A 131 -9.89 1.32 -10.08
N PHE A 132 -9.77 1.10 -8.78
CA PHE A 132 -10.70 1.58 -7.75
C PHE A 132 -10.22 2.86 -7.09
N ARG A 133 -9.13 3.50 -7.54
CA ARG A 133 -8.56 4.71 -6.90
C ARG A 133 -9.54 5.85 -6.61
N ARG A 134 -10.66 5.91 -7.32
CA ARG A 134 -11.71 6.94 -7.15
C ARG A 134 -12.62 6.68 -5.94
N THR A 135 -12.46 5.53 -5.28
CA THR A 135 -13.15 5.19 -4.04
C THR A 135 -12.31 5.50 -2.80
N LEU A 136 -11.06 5.99 -2.98
CA LEU A 136 -10.26 6.60 -1.92
C LEU A 136 -10.82 7.97 -1.55
#